data_AF-M5C0V2-F1
#
_entry.id   AF-M5C0V2-F1
#
_cell.length_a   1.000
_cell.length_b   1.000
_cell.length_c   1.000
_cell.angle_alpha   90.00
_cell.angle_beta   90.00
_cell.angle_gamma   90.00
#
_symmetry.space_group_name_H-M   'P 1'
#
loop_
_entity.id
_entity.type
_entity.pdbx_description
1 polymer ?
#
loop_
_entity_poly.entity_id
_entity_poly.type
_entity_poly.pdbx_seq_one_letter_code
_entity_poly.pdbx_strand_id
1 'polypeptide(L)'
;MSGVNTSTSVLDSAGGRILCIADVRGHLSTLNQLARDARAVAIIHTGDFGFFEPSSVERISDRTLRHLVSYSPLIPQDDRPNLLAPEAPLRNLITSNGTFQLSEFPQLLAGQITFDVPVYTVWEPGLTT
;
A
#
# COMPACT_ATOMS: atom_id res chain seq x y z
N MET A 1 -2.35 -17.98 -9.41
CA MET A 1 -2.86 -17.15 -8.31
C MET A 1 -1.71 -16.85 -7.36
N SER A 2 -0.99 -15.75 -7.52
CA SER A 2 -0.04 -15.31 -6.48
C SER A 2 -0.79 -14.37 -5.54
N GLY A 3 -1.30 -14.93 -4.44
CA GLY A 3 -1.83 -14.12 -3.35
C GLY A 3 -0.77 -13.13 -2.86
N VAL A 4 -1.21 -11.99 -2.33
CA VAL A 4 -0.34 -11.14 -1.49
C VAL A 4 0.26 -12.06 -0.43
N ASN A 5 1.59 -12.16 -0.35
CA ASN A 5 2.22 -12.84 0.77
C ASN A 5 2.20 -11.87 1.96
N THR A 6 1.01 -11.64 2.52
CA THR A 6 0.81 -10.91 3.77
C THR A 6 1.27 -11.81 4.90
N SER A 7 2.58 -12.00 5.04
CA SER A 7 3.18 -12.57 6.23
C SER A 7 2.82 -11.66 7.41
N THR A 8 1.78 -12.04 8.15
CA THR A 8 1.37 -11.35 9.36
C THR A 8 1.82 -12.14 10.58
N SER A 9 2.48 -11.46 11.52
CA SER A 9 2.84 -12.02 12.82
C SER A 9 2.12 -11.25 13.91
N VAL A 10 1.64 -11.95 14.93
CA VAL A 10 1.00 -11.30 16.10
C VAL A 10 1.87 -11.53 17.31
N LEU A 11 2.32 -10.44 17.94
CA LEU A 11 2.96 -10.48 19.25
C LEU A 11 1.87 -10.43 20.31
N ASP A 12 1.75 -11.45 21.15
CA ASP A 12 0.71 -11.56 22.18
C ASP A 12 1.32 -11.37 23.58
N SER A 13 0.67 -10.56 24.42
CA SER A 13 1.14 -10.21 25.75
C SER A 13 -0.03 -9.82 26.67
N ALA A 14 0.24 -9.71 27.98
CA ALA A 14 -0.74 -9.20 28.94
C ALA A 14 -1.21 -7.75 28.62
N GLY A 15 -0.41 -6.96 27.89
CA GLY A 15 -0.74 -5.60 27.48
C GLY A 15 -1.57 -5.51 26.19
N GLY A 16 -1.90 -6.65 25.56
CA GLY A 16 -2.61 -6.72 24.29
C GLY A 16 -1.73 -7.25 23.15
N ARG A 17 -2.33 -7.26 21.95
CA ARG A 17 -1.73 -7.85 20.74
C ARG A 17 -1.18 -6.78 19.80
N ILE A 18 0.00 -7.02 19.24
CA ILE A 18 0.59 -6.17 18.21
C ILE A 18 0.59 -6.94 16.90
N LEU A 19 -0.03 -6.37 15.86
CA LEU A 19 0.01 -6.92 14.51
C LEU A 19 1.25 -6.40 13.78
N CYS A 20 2.14 -7.30 13.38
CA CYS A 20 3.27 -7.00 12.51
C CYS A 20 2.92 -7.41 11.06
N ILE A 21 3.00 -6.47 10.13
CA ILE A 21 2.70 -6.70 8.72
C ILE A 21 3.71 -5.98 7.82
N ALA A 22 4.14 -6.66 6.76
CA ALA A 22 5.12 -6.09 5.84
C ALA A 22 4.48 -5.32 4.68
N ASP A 23 3.46 -5.87 4.03
CA ASP A 23 2.96 -5.35 2.76
C ASP A 23 1.44 -5.35 2.71
N VAL A 24 0.84 -4.20 2.38
CA VAL A 24 -0.59 -4.04 2.04
C VAL A 24 -0.80 -3.44 0.65
N ARG A 25 0.28 -3.27 -0.13
CA ARG A 25 0.30 -2.73 -1.50
C ARG A 25 -0.51 -1.44 -1.64
N GLY A 26 -0.27 -0.51 -0.71
CA GLY A 26 -0.93 0.79 -0.68
C GLY A 26 -2.39 0.80 -0.21
N HIS A 27 -3.02 -0.36 0.07
CA HIS A 27 -4.40 -0.44 0.57
C HIS A 27 -4.45 -0.28 2.10
N LEU A 28 -4.08 0.92 2.57
CA LEU A 28 -3.89 1.25 3.98
C LEU A 28 -5.16 1.06 4.83
N SER A 29 -6.35 1.29 4.29
CA SER A 29 -7.64 1.10 4.98
C SER A 29 -7.86 -0.35 5.43
N THR A 30 -7.23 -1.32 4.74
CA THR A 30 -7.24 -2.74 5.14
C THR A 30 -6.57 -2.97 6.50
N LEU A 31 -5.66 -2.10 6.94
CA LEU A 31 -5.01 -2.20 8.25
C LEU A 31 -6.02 -2.18 9.40
N ASN A 32 -7.11 -1.42 9.28
CA ASN A 32 -8.16 -1.39 10.30
C ASN A 32 -8.89 -2.73 10.40
N GLN A 33 -9.19 -3.36 9.26
CA GLN A 33 -9.81 -4.69 9.24
C GLN A 33 -8.89 -5.74 9.86
N LEU A 34 -7.61 -5.73 9.46
CA LEU A 34 -6.62 -6.65 10.00
C LEU A 34 -6.39 -6.47 11.50
N ALA A 35 -6.39 -5.23 12.00
CA ALA A 35 -6.29 -4.96 13.43
C ALA A 35 -7.49 -5.53 14.20
N ARG A 36 -8.72 -5.36 13.69
CA ARG A 36 -9.92 -5.93 14.31
C ARG A 36 -9.88 -7.46 14.34
N ASP A 37 -9.50 -8.08 13.22
CA ASP A 37 -9.43 -9.53 13.09
C ASP A 37 -8.38 -10.14 14.02
N ALA A 38 -7.22 -9.48 14.15
CA ALA A 38 -6.16 -9.89 15.07
C ALA A 38 -6.45 -9.53 16.54
N ARG A 39 -7.46 -8.67 16.79
CA ARG A 39 -7.69 -7.98 18.07
C ARG A 39 -6.45 -7.22 18.53
N ALA A 40 -5.77 -6.57 17.59
CA ALA A 40 -4.56 -5.83 17.84
C ALA A 40 -4.87 -4.47 18.47
N VAL A 41 -4.03 -4.06 19.42
CA VAL A 41 -4.05 -2.73 20.04
C VAL A 41 -3.11 -1.75 19.36
N ALA A 42 -2.22 -2.25 18.49
CA ALA A 42 -1.31 -1.47 17.67
C ALA A 42 -0.84 -2.29 16.45
N ILE A 43 -0.35 -1.60 15.42
CA ILE A 43 0.24 -2.21 14.23
C ILE A 43 1.69 -1.76 14.09
N ILE A 44 2.58 -2.67 13.69
CA ILE A 44 3.91 -2.36 13.16
C ILE A 44 3.91 -2.71 11.67
N HIS A 45 4.01 -1.69 10.82
CA HIS A 45 4.14 -1.83 9.38
C HIS A 45 5.60 -1.73 8.95
N THR A 46 6.17 -2.81 8.42
CA THR A 46 7.61 -2.92 8.14
C THR A 46 8.00 -2.84 6.66
N GLY A 47 7.05 -2.58 5.75
CA GLY A 47 7.35 -2.38 4.32
C GLY A 47 7.15 -0.95 3.85
N ASP A 48 6.49 -0.81 2.70
CA ASP A 48 6.49 0.38 1.84
C ASP A 48 5.52 1.51 2.24
N PHE A 49 5.25 1.67 3.54
CA PHE A 49 4.28 2.65 4.02
C PHE A 49 4.67 4.06 3.59
N GLY A 50 3.80 4.72 2.82
CA GLY A 50 4.02 6.07 2.31
C GLY A 50 5.01 6.20 1.16
N PHE A 51 5.51 5.10 0.59
CA PHE A 51 6.44 5.15 -0.54
C PHE A 51 5.77 5.61 -1.83
N PHE A 52 4.49 5.30 -1.99
CA PHE A 52 3.74 5.57 -3.21
C PHE A 52 2.83 6.78 -3.03
N GLU A 53 3.18 7.84 -3.74
CA GLU A 53 2.39 9.03 -3.98
C GLU A 53 2.59 9.48 -5.44
N PRO A 54 1.79 10.42 -5.98
CA PRO A 54 1.92 10.85 -7.37
C PRO A 54 3.35 11.27 -7.76
N SER A 55 4.06 11.98 -6.88
CA SER A 55 5.45 12.43 -7.11
C SER A 55 6.44 11.27 -7.24
N SER A 56 6.18 10.15 -6.56
CA SER A 56 7.05 8.97 -6.57
C SER A 56 7.04 8.25 -7.90
N VAL A 57 5.94 8.34 -8.66
CA VAL A 57 5.77 7.62 -9.93
C VAL A 57 6.92 7.87 -10.89
N GLU A 58 7.34 9.13 -11.04
CA GLU A 58 8.41 9.52 -11.97
C GLU A 58 9.74 8.80 -11.69
N ARG A 59 10.01 8.46 -10.43
CA ARG A 59 11.27 7.80 -10.01
C ARG A 59 11.22 6.26 -10.12
N ILE A 60 10.04 5.67 -10.27
CA ILE A 60 9.87 4.21 -10.35
C ILE A 60 10.17 3.74 -11.77
N SER A 61 10.89 2.62 -11.95
CA SER A 61 11.15 2.05 -13.28
C SER A 61 9.86 1.52 -13.94
N ASP A 62 9.77 1.51 -15.27
CA ASP A 62 8.58 1.00 -15.98
C ASP A 62 8.28 -0.48 -15.65
N ARG A 63 9.33 -1.29 -15.49
CA ARG A 63 9.20 -2.69 -15.08
C ARG A 63 8.54 -2.80 -13.70
N THR A 64 9.04 -2.03 -12.74
CA THR A 64 8.49 -2.01 -11.37
C THR A 64 7.05 -1.47 -11.39
N LEU A 65 6.80 -0.40 -12.14
CA LEU A 65 5.48 0.21 -12.24
C LEU A 65 4.43 -0.74 -12.82
N ARG A 66 4.76 -1.44 -13.91
CA ARG A 66 3.91 -2.49 -14.49
C ARG A 66 3.67 -3.64 -13.50
N HIS A 67 4.69 -4.01 -12.71
CA HIS A 67 4.53 -5.02 -11.67
C HIS A 67 3.55 -4.56 -10.57
N LEU A 68 3.70 -3.33 -10.07
CA LEU A 68 2.78 -2.74 -9.08
C LEU A 68 1.34 -2.73 -9.60
N VAL A 69 1.12 -2.29 -10.84
CA VAL A 69 -0.22 -2.29 -11.47
C VAL A 69 -0.78 -3.71 -11.58
N SER A 70 0.06 -4.68 -11.95
CA SER A 70 -0.36 -6.08 -12.13
C SER A 70 -0.90 -6.72 -10.85
N TYR A 71 -0.43 -6.28 -9.67
CA TYR A 71 -0.77 -6.88 -8.38
C TYR A 71 -1.44 -5.92 -7.39
N SER A 72 -1.74 -4.69 -7.82
CA SER A 72 -2.40 -3.69 -6.98
C SER A 72 -3.81 -4.17 -6.57
N PRO A 73 -4.10 -4.19 -5.27
CA PRO A 73 -5.46 -4.45 -4.77
C PRO A 73 -6.41 -3.25 -5.01
N LEU A 74 -5.87 -2.06 -5.29
CA LEU A 74 -6.63 -0.83 -5.51
C LEU A 74 -7.07 -0.64 -6.97
N ILE A 75 -6.50 -1.41 -7.90
CA ILE A 75 -6.83 -1.34 -9.33
C ILE A 75 -7.85 -2.45 -9.66
N PRO A 76 -9.06 -2.09 -10.14
CA PRO A 76 -10.05 -3.05 -10.60
C PRO A 76 -9.48 -3.98 -11.67
N GLN A 77 -9.93 -5.24 -11.67
CA GLN A 77 -9.46 -6.24 -12.65
C GLN A 77 -9.76 -5.82 -14.09
N ASP A 78 -10.88 -5.15 -14.32
CA ASP A 78 -11.33 -4.74 -15.65
C ASP A 78 -10.52 -3.57 -16.24
N ASP A 79 -9.92 -2.73 -15.38
CA ASP A 79 -9.08 -1.61 -15.81
C ASP A 79 -7.64 -2.03 -16.13
N ARG A 80 -7.19 -3.14 -15.52
CA ARG A 80 -5.80 -3.61 -15.60
C ARG A 80 -5.32 -3.89 -17.04
N PRO A 81 -6.09 -4.53 -17.94
CA PRO A 81 -5.65 -4.74 -19.33
C PRO A 81 -5.34 -3.44 -20.07
N ASN A 82 -6.14 -2.39 -19.85
CA ASN A 82 -5.94 -1.08 -20.47
C ASN A 82 -4.68 -0.40 -19.93
N LEU A 83 -4.45 -0.47 -18.63
CA LEU A 83 -3.25 0.09 -17.99
C LEU A 83 -1.96 -0.65 -18.39
N LEU A 84 -2.04 -1.97 -18.60
CA LEU A 84 -0.89 -2.81 -18.94
C LEU A 84 -0.63 -2.97 -20.43
N ALA A 85 -1.41 -2.31 -21.30
CA ALA A 85 -1.18 -2.36 -22.74
C ALA A 85 0.26 -1.90 -23.10
N PRO A 86 0.88 -2.44 -24.16
CA PRO A 86 2.27 -2.12 -24.51
C PRO A 86 2.51 -0.62 -24.71
N GLU A 87 1.60 0.06 -25.41
CA GLU A 87 1.67 1.49 -25.76
C GLU A 87 0.90 2.40 -24.79
N ALA A 88 0.42 1.88 -23.66
CA ALA A 88 -0.30 2.69 -22.69
C ALA A 88 0.66 3.73 -22.06
N PRO A 89 0.28 5.02 -21.99
CA PRO A 89 1.03 6.03 -21.25
C PRO A 89 0.81 5.83 -19.74
N LEU A 90 1.29 4.70 -19.20
CA LEU A 90 0.92 4.15 -17.89
C LEU A 90 1.09 5.17 -16.76
N ARG A 91 2.22 5.89 -16.75
CA ARG A 91 2.53 6.93 -15.75
C ARG A 91 1.48 8.03 -15.72
N ASN A 92 1.00 8.46 -16.88
CA ASN A 92 -0.02 9.49 -16.97
C ASN A 92 -1.34 8.93 -16.48
N LEU A 93 -1.74 7.73 -16.93
CA LEU A 93 -3.01 7.12 -16.55
C LEU A 93 -3.16 6.94 -15.04
N ILE A 94 -2.10 6.51 -14.33
CA ILE A 94 -2.16 6.29 -12.88
C ILE A 94 -2.09 7.57 -12.03
N THR A 95 -1.63 8.68 -12.62
CA THR A 95 -1.48 9.98 -11.92
C THR A 95 -2.60 10.97 -12.25
N SER A 96 -3.21 10.89 -13.44
CA SER A 96 -4.18 11.87 -13.93
C SER A 96 -5.64 11.59 -13.57
N ASN A 97 -5.96 10.37 -13.12
CA ASN A 97 -7.34 9.93 -12.83
C ASN A 97 -7.99 10.56 -11.56
N GLY A 98 -7.47 11.69 -11.06
CA GLY A 98 -8.01 12.42 -9.90
C GLY A 98 -7.74 11.76 -8.54
N THR A 99 -7.71 10.42 -8.49
CA THR A 99 -7.28 9.63 -7.33
C THR A 99 -6.10 8.74 -7.69
N PHE A 100 -5.04 8.82 -6.90
CA PHE A 100 -3.84 8.00 -7.10
C PHE A 100 -4.16 6.51 -6.88
N GLN A 101 -3.85 5.68 -7.88
CA GLN A 101 -4.36 4.29 -7.94
C GLN A 101 -3.42 3.24 -7.32
N LEU A 102 -2.22 3.62 -6.89
CA LEU A 102 -1.24 2.69 -6.32
C LEU A 102 -1.18 2.74 -4.79
N SER A 103 -1.80 3.73 -4.16
CA SER A 103 -1.80 3.86 -2.71
C SER A 103 -2.88 4.81 -2.21
N GLU A 104 -3.39 4.50 -1.03
CA GLU A 104 -4.29 5.32 -0.24
C GLU A 104 -3.54 6.33 0.66
N PHE A 105 -2.22 6.41 0.55
CA PHE A 105 -1.40 7.32 1.35
C PHE A 105 -1.79 8.81 1.21
N PRO A 106 -2.08 9.35 0.00
CA PRO A 106 -2.59 10.71 -0.12
C PRO A 106 -3.90 10.95 0.65
N GLN A 107 -4.79 9.96 0.66
CA GLN A 107 -6.07 10.00 1.37
C GLN A 107 -5.86 9.99 2.89
N LEU A 108 -4.87 9.23 3.38
CA LEU A 108 -4.44 9.26 4.77
C LEU A 108 -3.91 10.65 5.16
N LEU A 109 -3.03 11.26 4.35
CA LEU A 109 -2.49 12.60 4.62
C LEU A 109 -3.58 13.68 4.58
N ALA A 110 -4.58 13.53 3.72
CA ALA A 110 -5.74 14.42 3.65
C ALA A 110 -6.76 14.20 4.78
N GLY A 111 -6.55 13.22 5.66
CA GLY A 111 -7.48 12.88 6.75
C GLY A 111 -8.78 12.21 6.28
N GLN A 112 -8.82 11.72 5.03
CA GLN A 112 -9.95 10.97 4.48
C GLN A 112 -9.96 9.51 4.98
N ILE A 113 -8.80 9.00 5.37
CA ILE A 113 -8.61 7.70 6.03
C ILE A 113 -7.96 7.95 7.38
N THR A 114 -8.40 7.20 8.39
CA THR A 114 -7.82 7.21 9.75
C THR A 114 -7.62 5.79 10.22
N PHE A 115 -6.69 5.58 11.15
CA PHE A 115 -6.48 4.28 11.77
C PHE A 115 -7.20 4.16 13.11
N ASP A 116 -7.81 2.99 13.35
CA ASP A 116 -8.54 2.70 14.59
C ASP A 116 -7.58 2.47 15.77
N VAL A 117 -6.34 2.08 15.48
CA VAL A 117 -5.26 1.84 16.44
C VAL A 117 -3.96 2.52 15.98
N PRO A 118 -3.01 2.81 16.88
CA PRO A 118 -1.72 3.34 16.49
C PRO A 118 -1.00 2.45 15.46
N VAL A 119 -0.52 3.07 14.37
CA VAL A 119 0.28 2.40 13.34
C VAL A 119 1.69 2.97 13.40
N TYR A 120 2.64 2.12 13.79
CA TYR A 120 4.06 2.43 13.75
C TYR A 120 4.63 1.92 12.44
N THR A 121 5.36 2.78 11.73
CA THR A 121 5.99 2.43 10.46
C THR A 121 7.49 2.66 10.52
N VAL A 122 8.23 1.77 9.85
CA VAL A 122 9.64 2.02 9.54
C VAL A 122 9.67 2.83 8.25
N TRP A 123 9.99 4.11 8.36
CA TRP A 123 10.25 4.96 7.21
C TRP A 123 11.75 4.91 6.89
N GLU A 124 12.11 4.30 5.76
CA GLU A 124 13.47 4.43 5.23
C GLU A 124 13.51 5.62 4.25
N PRO A 125 14.17 6.74 4.61
CA PRO A 125 14.38 7.83 3.68
C PRO A 125 15.40 7.38 2.63
N GLY A 126 14.89 6.90 1.49
CA GLY A 126 15.60 6.83 0.21
C GLY A 126 16.96 6.13 0.22
N LEU A 127 17.00 4.93 -0.36
CA LEU A 127 18.12 4.51 -1.21
C LEU A 127 18.21 5.44 -2.43
N THR A 128 18.59 6.69 -2.19
CA THR A 128 19.16 7.61 -3.16
C THR A 128 20.66 7.63 -2.89
N THR A 129 21.35 6.66 -3.48
CA THR A 129 22.78 6.72 -3.79
C THR A 129 22.96 6.39 -5.25
#